data_AF-X6ESX7-F1
#
_entry.id   AF-X6ESX7-F1
#
_cell.length_a   1.000
_cell.length_b   1.000
_cell.length_c   1.000
_cell.angle_alpha   90.00
_cell.angle_beta   90.00
_cell.angle_gamma   90.00
#
_symmetry.space_group_name_H-M   'P 1'
#
loop_
_entity.id
_entity.type
_entity.pdbx_description
1 polymer ?
#
loop_
_entity_poly.entity_id
_entity_poly.type
_entity_poly.pdbx_seq_one_letter_code
_entity_poly.pdbx_strand_id
1 'polypeptide(L)'
;MANGRCAWHGGRSPKGDAWGLPVWPNPDSPDVEKKLQRKLAERERAAKKRAVRLATMSTDQRKRHDAWHAARKPGSAAAREQARSDRRQATELRAMRAKPQPPPTREAADLESQIAALRAELEQRQPDNPKPIGAFS
;
A
#
# COMPACT_ATOMS: atom_id res chain seq x y z
N MET A 1 -18.94 -7.25 2.02
CA MET A 1 -20.40 -7.14 1.84
C MET A 1 -21.02 -8.49 2.18
N ALA A 2 -21.95 -8.54 3.13
CA ALA A 2 -22.50 -9.78 3.70
C ALA A 2 -23.20 -10.67 2.65
N ASN A 3 -23.84 -10.05 1.65
CA ASN A 3 -24.58 -10.75 0.58
C ASN A 3 -23.75 -11.00 -0.71
N GLY A 4 -22.47 -10.61 -0.75
CA GLY A 4 -21.62 -10.75 -1.94
C GLY A 4 -22.06 -9.93 -3.17
N ARG A 5 -23.00 -9.00 -3.02
CA ARG A 5 -23.49 -8.11 -4.08
C ARG A 5 -22.96 -6.69 -3.86
N CYS A 6 -22.72 -5.95 -4.93
CA CYS A 6 -22.34 -4.55 -4.83
C CYS A 6 -23.54 -3.69 -4.45
N ALA A 7 -23.37 -2.78 -3.48
CA ALA A 7 -24.39 -1.81 -3.10
C ALA A 7 -24.80 -0.88 -4.25
N TRP A 8 -23.88 -0.58 -5.17
CA TRP A 8 -24.11 0.38 -6.27
C TRP A 8 -24.71 -0.27 -7.51
N HIS A 9 -24.31 -1.50 -7.81
CA HIS A 9 -24.65 -2.15 -9.09
C HIS A 9 -25.59 -3.36 -8.92
N GLY A 10 -25.89 -3.77 -7.69
CA GLY A 10 -26.77 -4.91 -7.35
C GLY A 10 -26.27 -6.31 -7.75
N GLY A 11 -25.29 -6.37 -8.64
CA GLY A 11 -24.69 -7.61 -9.14
C GLY A 11 -23.70 -8.25 -8.17
N ARG A 12 -23.55 -9.58 -8.27
CA ARG A 12 -22.53 -10.34 -7.54
C ARG A 12 -21.15 -9.77 -7.87
N SER A 13 -20.42 -9.37 -6.84
CA SER A 13 -19.08 -8.80 -6.99
C SER A 13 -18.06 -9.76 -6.39
N PRO A 14 -17.02 -10.11 -7.14
CA PRO A 14 -15.96 -10.97 -6.64
C PRO A 14 -15.20 -10.23 -5.52
N LYS A 15 -14.47 -10.98 -4.69
CA LYS A 15 -13.69 -10.45 -3.55
C LYS A 15 -12.25 -10.95 -3.61
N GLY A 16 -11.38 -10.37 -2.80
CA GLY A 16 -9.97 -10.79 -2.70
C GLY A 16 -9.22 -10.54 -4.00
N ASP A 17 -8.63 -11.58 -4.56
CA ASP A 17 -7.83 -11.52 -5.78
C ASP A 17 -8.68 -11.57 -7.05
N ALA A 18 -9.93 -12.04 -6.95
CA ALA A 18 -10.88 -11.98 -8.06
C ALA A 18 -11.52 -10.58 -8.21
N TRP A 19 -11.18 -9.61 -7.34
CA TRP A 19 -11.72 -8.26 -7.40
C TRP A 19 -11.45 -7.61 -8.76
N GLY A 20 -12.50 -7.08 -9.40
CA GLY A 20 -12.41 -6.45 -10.73
C GLY A 20 -12.47 -7.41 -11.92
N LEU A 21 -12.49 -8.73 -11.68
CA LEU A 21 -12.75 -9.70 -12.73
C LEU A 21 -14.25 -9.73 -13.10
N PRO A 22 -14.58 -9.96 -14.39
CA PRO A 22 -15.97 -10.20 -14.78
C PRO A 22 -16.48 -11.48 -14.14
N VAL A 23 -17.68 -11.41 -13.55
CA VAL A 23 -18.44 -12.59 -13.13
C VAL A 23 -19.28 -13.07 -14.30
N TRP A 24 -19.06 -14.31 -14.73
CA TRP A 24 -19.81 -14.95 -15.80
C TRP A 24 -21.15 -15.51 -15.29
N PRO A 25 -22.19 -15.57 -16.15
CA PRO A 25 -23.46 -16.19 -15.77
C PRO A 25 -23.27 -17.69 -15.44
N ASN A 26 -24.13 -18.24 -14.58
CA ASN A 26 -24.16 -19.67 -14.31
C ASN A 26 -24.54 -20.44 -15.59
N PRO A 27 -23.77 -21.45 -16.03
CA PRO A 27 -24.15 -22.30 -17.17
C PRO A 27 -25.56 -22.90 -17.07
N ASP A 28 -26.01 -23.25 -15.86
CA ASP A 28 -27.29 -23.94 -15.65
C ASP A 28 -28.50 -23.00 -15.55
N SER A 29 -28.30 -21.69 -15.73
CA SER A 29 -29.40 -20.72 -15.65
C SER A 29 -30.23 -20.73 -16.94
N PRO A 30 -31.57 -20.70 -16.87
CA PRO A 30 -32.43 -20.69 -18.07
C PRO A 30 -32.14 -19.50 -19.00
N ASP A 31 -31.67 -18.36 -18.47
CA ASP A 31 -31.29 -17.18 -19.28
C ASP A 31 -29.78 -17.05 -19.56
N VAL A 32 -29.00 -18.14 -19.46
CA VAL A 32 -27.53 -18.07 -19.55
C VAL A 32 -27.06 -17.37 -20.81
N GLU A 33 -27.60 -17.74 -21.98
CA GLU A 33 -27.19 -17.23 -23.28
C GLU A 33 -27.46 -15.72 -23.37
N LYS A 34 -28.68 -15.30 -23.02
CA LYS A 34 -29.07 -13.88 -22.99
C LYS A 34 -28.15 -13.05 -22.08
N LYS A 35 -27.82 -13.58 -20.89
CA LYS A 35 -26.95 -12.90 -19.92
C LYS A 35 -25.50 -12.84 -20.40
N LEU A 36 -25.02 -13.89 -21.07
CA LEU A 36 -23.69 -13.97 -21.65
C LEU A 36 -23.54 -12.95 -22.78
N GLN A 37 -24.45 -12.97 -23.76
CA GLN A 37 -24.44 -12.06 -24.90
C GLN A 37 -24.47 -10.59 -24.46
N ARG A 38 -25.34 -10.24 -23.50
CA ARG A 38 -25.37 -8.90 -22.91
C ARG A 38 -24.01 -8.50 -22.32
N LYS A 39 -23.37 -9.42 -21.58
CA LYS A 39 -22.08 -9.16 -20.92
C LYS A 39 -20.94 -9.02 -21.94
N LEU A 40 -20.94 -9.80 -23.00
CA LEU A 40 -19.98 -9.67 -24.11
C LEU A 40 -20.14 -8.31 -24.80
N ALA A 41 -21.37 -7.93 -25.16
CA ALA A 41 -21.66 -6.65 -25.77
C ALA A 41 -21.26 -5.44 -24.88
N GLU A 42 -21.52 -5.51 -23.58
CA GLU A 42 -21.07 -4.48 -22.63
C GLU A 42 -19.55 -4.34 -22.58
N ARG A 43 -18.83 -5.46 -22.56
CA ARG A 43 -17.35 -5.48 -22.55
C ARG A 43 -16.78 -4.92 -23.84
N GLU A 44 -17.36 -5.28 -24.98
CA GLU A 44 -16.96 -4.75 -26.28
C GLU A 44 -17.17 -3.23 -26.35
N ARG A 45 -18.34 -2.73 -25.91
CA ARG A 45 -18.61 -1.29 -25.82
C ARG A 45 -17.61 -0.58 -24.91
N ALA A 46 -17.29 -1.15 -23.75
CA ALA A 46 -16.31 -0.58 -22.83
C ALA A 46 -14.90 -0.54 -23.43
N ALA A 47 -14.51 -1.58 -24.18
CA ALA A 47 -13.24 -1.64 -24.89
C ALA A 47 -13.17 -0.57 -25.99
N LYS A 48 -14.21 -0.44 -26.81
CA LYS A 48 -14.33 0.61 -27.85
C LYS A 48 -14.23 2.01 -27.24
N LYS A 49 -14.99 2.30 -26.18
CA LYS A 49 -14.91 3.59 -25.47
C LYS A 49 -13.51 3.87 -24.92
N ARG A 50 -12.84 2.86 -24.38
CA ARG A 50 -11.46 2.99 -23.90
C ARG A 50 -10.50 3.30 -25.05
N ALA A 51 -10.61 2.59 -26.17
CA ALA A 51 -9.77 2.80 -27.34
C ALA A 51 -9.92 4.23 -27.89
N VAL A 52 -11.17 4.70 -28.05
CA VAL A 52 -11.45 6.09 -28.47
C VAL A 52 -10.81 7.08 -27.49
N ARG A 53 -11.06 6.93 -26.19
CA ARG A 53 -10.48 7.82 -25.17
C ARG A 53 -8.95 7.89 -25.23
N LEU A 54 -8.31 6.74 -25.47
CA LEU A 54 -6.86 6.65 -25.58
C LEU A 54 -6.33 7.26 -26.89
N ALA A 55 -7.07 7.16 -27.98
CA ALA A 55 -6.73 7.76 -29.26
C ALA A 55 -6.92 9.29 -29.25
N THR A 56 -7.90 9.79 -28.49
CA THR A 56 -8.15 11.24 -28.34
C THR A 56 -7.18 11.93 -27.37
N MET A 57 -6.35 11.18 -26.64
CA MET A 57 -5.38 11.78 -25.71
C MET A 57 -4.25 12.47 -26.47
N SER A 58 -3.85 13.67 -26.03
CA SER A 58 -2.60 14.27 -26.48
C SER A 58 -1.39 13.46 -26.00
N THR A 59 -0.22 13.71 -26.58
CA THR A 59 1.05 13.03 -26.22
C THR A 59 1.38 13.18 -24.74
N ASP A 60 1.19 14.38 -24.16
CA ASP A 60 1.44 14.63 -22.74
C ASP A 60 0.40 13.96 -21.84
N GLN A 61 -0.87 13.97 -22.24
CA GLN A 61 -1.92 13.24 -21.53
C GLN A 61 -1.63 11.74 -21.54
N ARG A 62 -1.13 11.21 -22.66
CA ARG A 62 -0.77 9.81 -22.80
C ARG A 62 0.38 9.42 -21.89
N LYS A 63 1.46 10.22 -21.85
CA LYS A 63 2.58 10.02 -20.92
C LYS A 63 2.13 10.00 -19.46
N ARG A 64 1.27 10.95 -19.06
CA ARG A 64 0.71 11.00 -17.70
C ARG A 64 -0.18 9.80 -17.40
N HIS A 65 -1.02 9.39 -18.34
CA HIS A 65 -1.87 8.22 -18.21
C HIS A 65 -1.04 6.95 -18.00
N ASP A 66 0.00 6.76 -18.81
CA ASP A 66 0.85 5.57 -18.75
C ASP A 66 1.73 5.57 -17.49
N ALA A 67 2.27 6.73 -17.09
CA ALA A 67 2.96 6.90 -15.82
C ALA A 67 2.05 6.59 -14.61
N TRP A 68 0.81 7.06 -14.62
CA TRP A 68 -0.18 6.73 -13.59
C TRP A 68 -0.46 5.22 -13.56
N HIS A 69 -0.60 4.58 -14.72
CA HIS A 69 -0.84 3.14 -14.82
C HIS A 69 0.34 2.30 -14.32
N ALA A 70 1.57 2.73 -14.58
CA ALA A 70 2.79 2.07 -14.10
C ALA A 70 3.02 2.28 -12.60
N ALA A 71 2.75 3.49 -12.09
CA ALA A 71 2.84 3.80 -10.67
C ALA A 71 1.75 3.10 -9.84
N ARG A 72 0.57 2.90 -10.45
CA ARG A 72 -0.54 2.16 -9.85
C ARG A 72 -0.16 0.68 -9.74
N LYS A 73 0.14 0.25 -8.52
CA LYS A 73 0.24 -1.18 -8.15
C LYS A 73 -1.09 -1.65 -7.58
N PRO A 74 -2.02 -2.24 -8.37
CA PRO A 74 -3.10 -3.03 -7.81
C PRO A 74 -2.48 -4.31 -7.23
N GLY A 75 -1.88 -4.20 -6.04
CA GLY A 75 -1.24 -5.33 -5.36
C GLY A 75 -2.25 -6.41 -4.99
N SER A 76 -1.75 -7.60 -4.66
CA SER A 76 -2.55 -8.71 -4.07
C SER A 76 -3.33 -8.25 -2.84
N ALA A 77 -4.34 -9.02 -2.42
CA ALA A 77 -5.05 -8.70 -1.18
C ALA A 77 -4.10 -8.50 0.02
N ALA A 78 -3.05 -9.32 0.11
CA ALA A 78 -2.01 -9.21 1.13
C ALA A 78 -1.23 -7.89 1.02
N ALA A 79 -0.77 -7.50 -0.17
CA ALA A 79 -0.04 -6.24 -0.37
C ALA A 79 -0.90 -5.02 -0.01
N ARG A 80 -2.22 -5.08 -0.27
CA ARG A 80 -3.16 -4.03 0.13
C ARG A 80 -3.39 -3.99 1.63
N GLU A 81 -3.40 -5.14 2.31
CA GLU A 81 -3.49 -5.19 3.77
C GLU A 81 -2.23 -4.63 4.42
N GLN A 82 -1.05 -5.04 3.95
CA GLN A 82 0.22 -4.52 4.45
C GLN A 82 0.27 -3.00 4.34
N ALA A 83 -0.01 -2.45 3.15
CA ALA A 83 -0.03 -1.01 2.95
C ALA A 83 -1.08 -0.30 3.85
N ARG A 84 -2.19 -0.96 4.21
CA ARG A 84 -3.15 -0.42 5.19
C ARG A 84 -2.56 -0.44 6.61
N SER A 85 -1.93 -1.53 7.02
CA SER A 85 -1.24 -1.66 8.30
C SER A 85 -0.14 -0.60 8.45
N ASP A 86 0.73 -0.46 7.45
CA ASP A 86 1.83 0.51 7.46
C ASP A 86 1.30 1.95 7.62
N ARG A 87 0.18 2.29 6.96
CA ARG A 87 -0.46 3.60 7.11
C ARG A 87 -1.04 3.82 8.51
N ARG A 88 -1.61 2.78 9.15
CA ARG A 88 -2.09 2.86 10.53
C ARG A 88 -0.94 3.09 11.49
N GLN A 89 0.10 2.25 11.40
CA GLN A 89 1.30 2.36 12.24
C GLN A 89 1.99 3.72 12.06
N ALA A 90 2.13 4.22 10.83
CA ALA A 90 2.70 5.54 10.58
C ALA A 90 1.85 6.66 11.20
N THR A 91 0.51 6.56 11.14
CA THR A 91 -0.39 7.51 11.78
C THR A 91 -0.26 7.47 13.30
N GLU A 92 -0.24 6.27 13.88
CA GLU A 92 -0.06 6.06 15.32
C GLU A 92 1.29 6.62 15.81
N LEU A 93 2.37 6.35 15.07
CA LEU A 93 3.70 6.87 15.40
C LEU A 93 3.76 8.39 15.31
N ARG A 94 3.14 9.01 14.30
CA ARG A 94 3.02 10.47 14.23
C ARG A 94 2.21 11.02 15.40
N ALA A 95 1.11 10.37 15.76
CA ALA A 95 0.29 10.78 16.89
C ALA A 95 1.05 10.66 18.22
N MET A 96 1.84 9.61 18.42
CA MET A 96 2.71 9.45 19.59
C MET A 96 3.79 10.54 19.64
N ARG A 97 4.42 10.85 18.51
CA ARG A 97 5.43 11.92 18.43
C ARG A 97 4.85 13.32 18.62
N ALA A 98 3.61 13.55 18.20
CA ALA A 98 2.96 14.85 18.34
C ALA A 98 2.49 15.12 19.78
N LYS A 99 2.37 14.10 20.63
CA LYS A 99 2.05 14.28 22.05
C LYS A 99 3.24 14.95 22.75
N PRO A 100 3.02 16.04 23.50
CA PRO A 100 4.08 16.63 24.31
C PRO A 100 4.59 15.60 25.30
N GLN A 101 5.91 15.39 25.31
CA GLN A 101 6.54 14.51 26.29
C GLN A 101 6.47 15.17 27.65
N PRO A 102 6.13 14.43 28.73
CA PRO A 102 6.24 14.96 30.07
C PRO A 102 7.70 15.35 30.35
N PRO A 103 7.93 16.39 31.17
CA PRO A 103 9.28 16.72 31.58
C PRO A 103 9.93 15.51 32.28
N PRO A 104 11.24 15.30 32.09
CA PRO A 104 11.93 14.19 32.74
C PRO A 104 11.83 14.31 34.26
N THR A 105 11.58 13.19 34.92
CA THR A 105 11.65 13.10 36.38
C THR A 105 13.08 13.36 36.86
N ARG A 106 13.24 13.82 38.11
CA ARG A 106 14.58 14.08 38.69
C ARG A 106 15.53 12.89 38.54
N GLU A 107 15.05 11.67 38.85
CA GLU A 107 15.82 10.44 38.68
C GLU A 107 16.26 10.21 37.23
N ALA A 108 15.43 10.59 36.25
CA ALA A 108 15.76 10.44 34.84
C ALA A 108 16.84 11.45 34.41
N ALA A 109 16.78 12.69 34.90
CA ALA A 109 17.82 13.69 34.68
C ALA A 109 19.16 13.28 35.33
N ASP A 110 19.11 12.72 36.54
CA ASP A 110 20.28 12.20 37.24
C ASP A 110 20.91 11.03 36.45
N LEU A 111 20.10 10.12 35.91
CA LEU A 111 20.57 9.04 35.04
C LEU A 111 21.15 9.55 33.70
N GLU A 112 20.53 10.56 33.07
CA GLU A 112 21.07 11.18 31.85
C GLU A 112 22.45 11.81 32.10
N SER A 113 22.64 12.46 33.24
CA SER A 113 23.93 13.03 33.64
C SER A 113 25.01 11.95 33.82
N GLN A 114 24.65 10.82 34.43
CA GLN A 114 25.56 9.67 34.59
C GLN A 114 25.90 9.05 33.24
N ILE A 115 24.92 8.90 32.35
CA ILE A 115 25.15 8.40 30.98
C ILE A 115 26.10 9.33 30.21
N ALA A 116 25.92 10.65 30.34
CA ALA A 116 26.79 11.63 29.68
C ALA A 116 28.24 11.55 30.22
N ALA A 117 28.42 11.44 31.54
CA ALA A 117 29.73 11.28 32.17
C ALA A 117 30.42 10.00 31.70
N LEU A 118 29.70 8.87 31.69
CA LEU A 118 30.23 7.58 31.26
C LEU A 118 30.58 7.57 29.76
N ARG A 119 29.80 8.25 28.91
CA ARG A 119 30.12 8.40 27.48
C ARG A 119 31.39 9.20 27.27
N ALA A 120 31.57 10.31 27.99
CA ALA A 120 32.79 11.11 27.93
C ALA A 120 34.02 10.33 28.43
N GLU A 121 33.86 9.53 29.49
CA GLU A 121 34.90 8.65 30.01
C GLU A 121 35.26 7.56 28.99
N LEU A 122 34.29 6.98 28.30
CA LEU A 122 34.53 6.01 27.22
C LEU A 122 35.24 6.63 26.02
N GLU A 123 34.89 7.86 25.65
CA GLU A 123 35.54 8.60 24.56
C GLU A 123 36.99 8.94 24.91
N GLN A 124 37.28 9.30 26.16
CA GLN A 124 38.65 9.50 26.65
C GLN A 124 39.45 8.20 26.78
N ARG A 125 38.76 7.09 27.06
CA ARG A 125 39.37 5.76 27.20
C ARG A 125 39.49 5.00 25.90
N GLN A 126 38.87 5.43 24.81
CA GLN A 126 39.13 4.86 23.50
C GLN A 126 40.54 5.30 23.07
N PRO A 127 41.55 4.40 23.07
CA PRO A 127 42.77 4.71 22.37
C PRO A 127 42.45 4.84 20.88
N ASP A 128 43.10 5.79 20.20
CA ASP A 128 43.18 5.86 18.74
C ASP A 128 43.78 4.54 18.21
N ASN A 129 42.96 3.51 18.03
CA ASN A 129 43.39 2.24 17.48
C ASN A 129 42.57 1.92 16.23
N PRO A 130 43.00 2.39 15.04
CA PRO A 130 42.47 1.89 13.79
C PRO A 130 43.12 0.52 13.52
N LYS A 131 42.65 -0.54 14.20
CA LYS A 131 42.90 -1.91 13.71
C LYS A 131 41.65 -2.41 13.00
N PRO A 132 41.68 -2.58 11.67
CA PRO A 132 40.58 -3.23 10.97
C PRO A 132 40.52 -4.68 11.45
N ILE A 133 39.37 -5.05 12.01
CA ILE A 133 39.06 -6.45 12.33
C ILE A 133 38.84 -7.15 10.99
N GLY A 134 39.92 -7.71 10.42
CA GLY A 134 39.86 -8.37 9.11
C GLY A 134 41.17 -8.91 8.54
N ALA A 135 42.21 -9.10 9.34
CA ALA A 135 43.42 -9.81 8.91
C ALA A 135 43.64 -11.02 9.82
N PHE A 136 42.90 -12.09 9.56
CA PHE A 136 43.27 -13.44 10.01
C PHE A 136 43.91 -14.13 8.80
N SER A 137 45.21 -14.39 8.90
CA SER A 137 45.94 -15.38 8.09
C SER A 137 45.72 -16.77 8.64
#